data_AF-A0A076HL41-F1
#
_entry.id   AF-A0A076HL41-F1
#
_cell.length_a   1.000
_cell.length_b   1.000
_cell.length_c   1.000
_cell.angle_alpha   90.00
_cell.angle_beta   90.00
_cell.angle_gamma   90.00
#
_symmetry.space_group_name_H-M   'P 1'
#
loop_
_entity.id
_entity.type
_entity.pdbx_description
1 polymer ?
#
loop_
_entity_poly.entity_id
_entity_poly.type
_entity_poly.pdbx_seq_one_letter_code
_entity_poly.pdbx_strand_id
1 'polypeptide(L)'
;MLFVHVSYGHKESGQWEELASIPLTPYENLLPAETIQDECSPFGLDQEPLELPNGEAISISVSFLPANNSLSFIIEKDGLTHLNLGTFKPYKETWDPSIIFRTPNGLNLSFMFCEQNKE
;
A
#
# COMPACT_ATOMS: atom_id res chain seq x y z
N MET A 1 -8.58 5.64 -11.12
CA MET A 1 -7.21 5.11 -10.99
C MET A 1 -7.02 4.70 -9.53
N LEU A 2 -6.30 3.61 -9.25
CA LEU A 2 -6.16 3.10 -7.88
C LEU A 2 -4.86 3.62 -7.26
N PHE A 3 -4.92 4.03 -5.99
CA PHE A 3 -3.78 4.57 -5.26
C PHE A 3 -3.65 3.96 -3.87
N VAL A 4 -2.41 3.93 -3.40
CA VAL A 4 -2.07 3.75 -1.99
C VAL A 4 -1.47 5.05 -1.49
N HIS A 5 -2.17 5.67 -0.54
CA HIS A 5 -1.69 6.82 0.19
C HIS A 5 -0.95 6.33 1.44
N VAL A 6 0.22 6.90 1.66
CA VAL A 6 1.06 6.64 2.83
C VAL A 6 1.17 7.94 3.60
N SER A 7 0.83 7.88 4.89
CA SER A 7 1.01 8.99 5.82
C SER A 7 1.81 8.53 7.02
N TYR A 8 2.49 9.46 7.68
CA TYR A 8 3.19 9.19 8.93
C TYR A 8 2.64 10.06 10.07
N GLY A 9 2.66 9.53 11.28
CA GLY A 9 2.23 10.27 12.47
C GLY A 9 3.33 11.23 12.93
N HIS A 10 3.15 12.53 12.67
CA HIS A 10 4.12 13.55 13.06
C HIS A 10 3.94 13.91 14.54
N LYS A 11 5.00 13.69 15.34
CA LYS A 11 4.91 13.75 16.81
C LYS A 11 4.66 15.15 17.36
N GLU A 12 5.22 16.18 16.74
CA GLU A 12 5.10 17.55 17.25
C GLU A 12 3.74 18.17 16.92
N SER A 13 3.21 17.88 15.73
CA SER A 13 1.89 18.38 15.30
C SER A 13 0.76 17.51 15.82
N GLY A 14 1.04 16.24 16.15
CA GLY A 14 0.02 15.26 16.55
C GLY A 14 -0.91 14.86 15.40
N GLN A 15 -0.55 15.18 14.16
CA GLN A 15 -1.35 14.93 12.96
C GLN A 15 -0.71 13.86 12.07
N TRP A 16 -1.51 13.27 11.19
CA TRP A 16 -1.01 12.49 10.07
C TRP A 16 -0.57 13.45 8.95
N GLU A 17 0.64 13.24 8.45
CA GLU A 17 1.18 14.00 7.32
C GLU A 17 1.40 13.06 6.13
N GLU A 18 0.99 13.47 4.94
CA GLU A 18 1.17 12.68 3.72
C GLU A 18 2.66 12.55 3.39
N LEU A 19 3.08 11.31 3.16
CA LEU A 19 4.42 10.97 2.71
C LEU A 19 4.43 10.73 1.19
N ALA A 20 3.49 9.93 0.71
CA ALA A 20 3.41 9.56 -0.70
C ALA A 20 1.99 9.18 -1.12
N SER A 21 1.68 9.40 -2.39
CA SER A 21 0.52 8.84 -3.08
C SER A 21 1.01 8.05 -4.28
N ILE A 22 0.89 6.72 -4.20
CA ILE A 22 1.53 5.81 -5.15
C ILE A 22 0.45 5.15 -6.00
N PRO A 23 0.47 5.34 -7.33
CA PRO A 23 -0.49 4.69 -8.22
C PRO A 23 -0.23 3.19 -8.27
N LEU A 24 -1.30 2.40 -8.14
CA LEU A 24 -1.23 0.97 -8.44
C LEU A 24 -1.24 0.74 -9.94
N THR A 25 -0.35 -0.13 -10.38
CA THR A 25 -0.15 -0.46 -11.79
C THR A 25 -0.86 -1.78 -12.10
N PRO A 26 -1.53 -1.92 -13.27
CA PRO A 26 -2.02 -3.22 -13.71
C PRO A 26 -0.90 -4.27 -13.70
N TYR A 27 -1.17 -5.46 -13.17
CA TYR A 27 -0.18 -6.54 -13.03
C TYR A 27 0.43 -6.98 -14.38
N GLU A 28 -0.30 -6.83 -15.47
CA GLU A 28 0.21 -7.03 -16.85
C GLU A 28 1.42 -6.16 -17.21
N ASN A 29 1.57 -5.03 -16.53
CA ASN A 29 2.72 -4.15 -16.70
C ASN A 29 3.82 -4.40 -15.65
N LEU A 30 3.54 -5.23 -14.64
CA LEU A 30 4.47 -5.58 -13.56
C LEU A 30 5.11 -6.96 -13.78
N LEU A 31 4.37 -7.91 -14.36
CA LEU A 31 4.80 -9.29 -14.58
C LEU A 31 4.79 -9.65 -16.08
N PRO A 32 5.66 -10.58 -16.52
CA PRO A 32 5.62 -11.10 -17.89
C PRO A 32 4.26 -11.73 -18.23
N ALA A 33 3.82 -11.58 -19.48
CA ALA A 33 2.50 -11.99 -19.98
C ALA A 33 2.13 -13.47 -19.74
N GLU A 34 3.11 -14.34 -19.51
CA GLU A 34 2.91 -15.79 -19.30
C GLU A 34 2.33 -16.14 -17.92
N THR A 35 2.25 -15.18 -16.99
CA THR A 35 1.84 -15.40 -15.60
C THR A 35 0.36 -15.08 -15.32
N ILE A 36 -0.36 -14.48 -16.27
CA ILE A 36 -1.72 -13.98 -16.05
C ILE A 36 -2.74 -14.98 -16.61
N GLN A 37 -3.13 -15.93 -15.76
CA GLN A 37 -4.28 -16.79 -15.97
C GLN A 37 -5.46 -16.27 -15.14
N ASP A 38 -6.11 -15.17 -15.55
CA ASP A 38 -7.55 -14.91 -15.32
C ASP A 38 -7.92 -13.47 -15.69
N GLU A 39 -9.13 -13.30 -16.23
CA GLU A 39 -9.72 -12.05 -16.74
C GLU A 39 -10.06 -11.00 -15.67
N CYS A 40 -9.49 -11.08 -14.47
CA CYS A 40 -9.69 -10.09 -13.41
C CYS A 40 -8.41 -9.28 -13.20
N SER A 41 -8.05 -8.44 -14.18
CA SER A 41 -6.82 -7.62 -14.23
C SER A 41 -6.42 -7.06 -12.85
N PRO A 42 -5.49 -7.72 -12.13
CA PRO A 42 -5.10 -7.27 -10.81
C PRO A 42 -4.31 -5.97 -10.91
N PHE A 43 -4.30 -5.18 -9.84
CA PHE A 43 -3.50 -3.95 -9.74
C PHE A 43 -2.58 -4.06 -8.54
N GLY A 44 -1.36 -3.53 -8.65
CA GLY A 44 -0.45 -3.58 -7.53
C GLY A 44 0.77 -2.70 -7.63
N LEU A 45 1.64 -2.97 -6.67
CA LEU A 45 2.91 -2.32 -6.43
C LEU A 45 3.87 -3.42 -5.97
N ASP A 46 5.05 -3.49 -6.57
CA ASP A 46 6.04 -4.51 -6.24
C ASP A 46 7.29 -3.85 -5.66
N GLN A 47 7.58 -4.15 -4.39
CA GLN A 47 8.75 -3.70 -3.64
C GLN A 47 9.11 -2.21 -3.81
N GLU A 48 8.11 -1.32 -3.82
CA GLU A 48 8.35 0.12 -3.97
C GLU A 48 9.08 0.66 -2.73
N PRO A 49 10.25 1.29 -2.89
CA PRO A 49 11.01 1.83 -1.78
C PRO A 49 10.36 3.10 -1.22
N LEU A 50 10.38 3.22 0.10
CA LEU A 50 9.90 4.39 0.84
C LEU A 50 10.95 4.85 1.85
N GLU A 51 11.49 6.04 1.61
CA GLU A 51 12.35 6.76 2.55
C GLU A 51 11.47 7.49 3.58
N LEU A 52 11.70 7.23 4.86
CA LEU A 52 10.89 7.76 5.95
C LEU A 52 11.55 8.97 6.62
N PRO A 53 10.78 9.91 7.21
CA PRO A 53 11.33 11.11 7.86
C PRO A 53 12.30 10.86 9.02
N ASN A 54 12.29 9.67 9.60
CA ASN A 54 13.24 9.26 10.65
C ASN A 54 14.55 8.63 10.08
N GLY A 55 14.76 8.69 8.76
CA GLY A 55 15.92 8.11 8.06
C GLY A 55 15.88 6.59 7.91
N GLU A 56 14.74 5.96 8.18
CA GLU A 56 14.50 4.54 7.90
C GLU A 56 14.00 4.35 6.47
N ALA A 57 14.42 3.29 5.81
CA ALA A 57 13.88 2.87 4.52
C ALA A 57 13.11 1.55 4.68
N ILE A 58 11.96 1.46 4.03
CA ILE A 58 11.17 0.23 3.92
C ILE A 58 10.80 0.01 2.44
N SER A 59 10.41 -1.21 2.07
CA SER A 59 9.72 -1.47 0.81
C SER A 59 8.29 -1.87 1.07
N ILE A 60 7.39 -1.46 0.18
CA ILE A 60 5.99 -1.83 0.23
C ILE A 60 5.57 -2.55 -1.05
N SER A 61 4.83 -3.64 -0.86
CA SER A 61 4.15 -4.33 -1.96
C SER A 61 2.67 -4.37 -1.67
N VAL A 62 1.87 -4.11 -2.69
CA VAL A 62 0.41 -4.04 -2.57
C VAL A 62 -0.21 -4.82 -3.71
N SER A 63 -1.19 -5.67 -3.39
CA SER A 63 -1.95 -6.40 -4.39
C SER A 63 -3.44 -6.14 -4.20
N PHE A 64 -4.09 -5.60 -5.22
CA PHE A 64 -5.54 -5.48 -5.31
C PHE A 64 -6.09 -6.50 -6.31
N LEU A 65 -7.00 -7.34 -5.83
CA LEU A 65 -7.70 -8.35 -6.62
C LEU A 65 -9.15 -7.90 -6.85
N PRO A 66 -9.51 -7.43 -8.06
CA PRO A 66 -10.86 -6.97 -8.35
C PRO A 66 -11.92 -8.05 -8.21
N ALA A 67 -11.59 -9.30 -8.57
CA ALA A 67 -12.50 -10.45 -8.58
C ALA A 67 -13.29 -10.62 -7.26
N ASN A 68 -12.61 -10.34 -6.16
CA ASN A 68 -13.19 -10.45 -4.82
C ASN A 68 -13.10 -9.12 -4.06
N ASN A 69 -12.73 -8.01 -4.72
CA ASN A 69 -12.48 -6.72 -4.08
C ASN A 69 -11.61 -6.86 -2.82
N SER A 70 -10.46 -7.52 -2.93
CA SER A 70 -9.55 -7.72 -1.80
C SER A 70 -8.21 -7.05 -2.00
N LEU A 71 -7.61 -6.68 -0.87
CA LEU A 71 -6.34 -5.99 -0.80
C LEU A 71 -5.39 -6.78 0.09
N SER A 72 -4.13 -6.83 -0.32
CA SER A 72 -3.03 -7.37 0.49
C SER A 72 -1.86 -6.40 0.49
N PHE A 73 -1.13 -6.38 1.59
CA PHE A 73 0.04 -5.56 1.82
C PHE A 73 1.17 -6.41 2.38
N ILE A 74 2.37 -6.16 1.86
CA ILE A 74 3.62 -6.65 2.41
C ILE A 74 4.50 -5.43 2.69
N ILE A 75 5.05 -5.35 3.89
CA ILE A 75 6.05 -4.35 4.25
C ILE A 75 7.34 -5.09 4.60
N GLU A 76 8.43 -4.72 3.95
CA GLU A 76 9.74 -5.32 4.16
C GLU A 76 10.78 -4.25 4.51
N LYS A 77 11.83 -4.66 5.20
CA LYS A 77 12.99 -3.83 5.51
C LYS A 77 14.21 -4.74 5.49
N ASP A 78 15.27 -4.32 4.80
CA ASP A 78 16.53 -5.08 4.71
C ASP A 78 16.32 -6.54 4.24
N GLY A 79 15.32 -6.78 3.38
CA GLY A 79 14.95 -8.11 2.90
C GLY A 79 14.16 -8.98 3.89
N LEU A 80 13.75 -8.43 5.04
CA LEU A 80 12.91 -9.11 6.03
C LEU A 80 11.48 -8.59 5.98
N THR A 81 10.51 -9.49 5.88
CA THR A 81 9.09 -9.15 5.97
C THR A 81 8.70 -8.79 7.40
N HIS A 82 8.23 -7.56 7.60
CA HIS A 82 7.74 -7.07 8.90
C HIS A 82 6.22 -7.11 9.01
N LEU A 83 5.53 -6.99 7.89
CA LEU A 83 4.07 -7.09 7.82
C LEU A 83 3.70 -7.88 6.57
N ASN A 84 2.78 -8.83 6.72
CA ASN A 84 2.13 -9.52 5.62
C ASN A 84 0.65 -9.70 5.98
N LEU A 85 -0.19 -8.83 5.44
CA LEU A 85 -1.63 -8.82 5.66
C LEU A 85 -2.32 -9.01 4.33
N GLY A 86 -3.16 -10.04 4.24
CA GLY A 86 -3.85 -10.37 3.00
C GLY A 86 -5.36 -10.38 3.13
N THR A 87 -6.03 -10.29 1.99
CA THR A 87 -7.45 -10.60 1.79
C THR A 87 -8.47 -9.72 2.51
N PHE A 88 -8.07 -8.53 2.98
CA PHE A 88 -9.03 -7.62 3.61
C PHE A 88 -9.82 -6.85 2.56
N LYS A 89 -11.07 -6.52 2.90
CA LYS A 89 -11.97 -5.79 2.01
C LYS A 89 -11.80 -4.29 2.27
N PRO A 90 -11.38 -3.47 1.29
CA PRO A 90 -11.47 -2.03 1.44
C PRO A 90 -12.95 -1.65 1.49
N TYR A 91 -13.37 -0.95 2.55
CA TYR A 91 -14.68 -0.32 2.59
C TYR A 91 -14.64 0.88 1.64
N LYS A 92 -15.43 0.84 0.57
CA LYS A 92 -15.45 1.88 -0.48
C LYS A 92 -15.93 3.25 0.02
N GLU A 93 -16.55 3.31 1.20
CA GLU A 93 -17.19 4.51 1.75
C GLU A 93 -16.53 5.02 3.04
N THR A 94 -15.48 4.37 3.54
CA THR A 94 -14.82 4.77 4.79
C THR A 94 -13.48 5.44 4.52
N TRP A 95 -13.22 6.55 5.20
CA TRP A 95 -11.93 7.25 5.23
C TRP A 95 -10.94 6.67 6.25
N ASP A 96 -11.22 5.46 6.75
CA ASP A 96 -10.38 4.82 7.76
C ASP A 96 -9.13 4.23 7.10
N PRO A 97 -7.97 4.32 7.78
CA PRO A 97 -6.75 3.72 7.27
C PRO A 97 -6.96 2.22 7.12
N SER A 98 -6.60 1.73 5.94
CA SER A 98 -6.64 0.30 5.65
C SER A 98 -5.71 -0.46 6.60
N ILE A 99 -4.56 0.13 6.95
CA ILE A 99 -3.57 -0.44 7.86
C ILE A 99 -2.87 0.68 8.64
N ILE A 100 -2.73 0.49 9.96
CA ILE A 100 -1.78 1.27 10.78
C ILE A 100 -0.65 0.33 11.21
N PHE A 101 0.59 0.74 10.97
CA PHE A 101 1.79 -0.03 11.25
C PHE A 101 2.82 0.83 11.95
N ARG A 102 3.50 0.28 12.98
CA ARG A 102 4.64 0.95 13.60
C ARG A 102 5.93 0.30 13.11
N THR A 103 6.79 1.10 12.50
CA THR A 103 8.07 0.64 11.95
C THR A 103 9.02 0.18 13.06
N PRO A 104 10.04 -0.63 12.72
CA PRO A 104 11.09 -1.03 13.68
C PRO A 104 11.77 0.14 14.38
N ASN A 105 12.04 1.26 13.68
CA ASN A 105 12.61 2.46 14.32
C ASN A 105 11.56 3.34 15.01
N GLY A 106 10.31 2.87 15.11
CA GLY A 106 9.27 3.42 15.97
C GLY A 106 8.41 4.53 15.35
N LEU A 107 8.44 4.73 14.03
CA LEU A 107 7.56 5.66 13.32
C LEU A 107 6.20 5.00 13.08
N ASN A 108 5.10 5.73 13.28
CA ASN A 108 3.77 5.23 12.94
C ASN A 108 3.46 5.59 11.50
N LEU A 109 3.06 4.60 10.71
CA LEU A 109 2.61 4.72 9.33
C LEU A 109 1.14 4.35 9.23
N SER A 110 0.45 5.04 8.33
CA SER A 110 -0.92 4.80 7.93
C SER A 110 -0.93 4.55 6.42
N PHE A 111 -1.59 3.48 6.00
CA PHE A 111 -1.80 3.14 4.60
C PHE A 111 -3.29 3.20 4.29
N MET A 112 -3.65 3.93 3.25
CA MET A 112 -5.04 4.07 2.80
C MET A 112 -5.14 3.77 1.32
N PHE A 113 -6.05 2.87 0.97
CA PHE A 113 -6.39 2.57 -0.41
C PHE A 113 -7.55 3.45 -0.88
N CYS A 114 -7.39 4.07 -2.05
CA CYS A 114 -8.45 4.86 -2.66
C CYS A 114 -8.59 4.55 -4.14
N GLU A 115 -9.84 4.43 -4.59
CA GLU A 115 -10.17 4.62 -6.00
C GLU A 115 -10.33 6.14 -6.20
N GLN A 116 -9.54 6.75 -7.09
CA GLN A 116 -9.75 8.14 -7.46
C GLN A 116 -11.16 8.26 -8.05
N ASN A 117 -12.08 8.91 -7.32
CA ASN A 117 -13.39 9.27 -7.86
C ASN A 117 -13.14 10.18 -9.07
N LYS A 118 -13.64 9.77 -10.23
CA LYS A 118 -13.74 10.69 -11.37
C LYS A 118 -14.75 11.76 -10.96
N GLU A 119 -14.27 12.97 -10.65
CA GLU A 119 -15.11 14.17 -10.65
C GLU A 119 -15.72 14.40 -12.05
#